data_AF-A0A7K4GVV3-F1
#
_entry.id   AF-A0A7K4GVV3-F1
#
_cell.length_a   1.000
_cell.length_b   1.000
_cell.length_c   1.000
_cell.angle_alpha   90.00
_cell.angle_beta   90.00
_cell.angle_gamma   90.00
#
_symmetry.space_group_name_H-M   'P 1'
#
loop_
_entity.id
_entity.type
_entity.pdbx_description
1 polymer ?
#
loop_
_entity_poly.entity_id
_entity_poly.type
_entity_poly.pdbx_seq_one_letter_code
_entity_poly.pdbx_strand_id
1 'polypeptide(L)'
;MVYNNNKSSIIDDDFHDLPYLEYDEQNIFHEWYLIEGEGRISELSRQLRTFFNYKQSIIHVKFSKLRKYAKNSYSESISRHGNDLITHTSRFIGLLKNIGVEDGNIIETLKIHMKKLVLNPKRADIDKLHEIKKEVKKIWEILHVLSELGLYNNQSLLKTAIKISCISCEVNSALFTRFGNFYGELNKNYLQLERELIKSEQFDKQDQLPVNKRKIGVAINK
;
A
#
# COMPACT_ATOMS: atom_id res chain seq x y z
N MET A 1 66.80 26.24 -13.93
CA MET A 1 66.50 24.82 -13.62
C MET A 1 65.49 24.79 -12.47
N VAL A 2 64.48 23.91 -12.55
CA VAL A 2 63.91 23.05 -11.47
C VAL A 2 63.89 23.62 -10.03
N TYR A 3 62.78 23.67 -9.26
CA TYR A 3 61.31 23.56 -9.50
C TYR A 3 60.59 23.83 -8.13
N ASN A 4 59.25 24.07 -8.14
CA ASN A 4 58.29 23.91 -7.01
C ASN A 4 58.42 24.89 -5.80
N ASN A 5 57.40 25.24 -4.99
CA ASN A 5 55.92 25.17 -4.99
C ASN A 5 55.41 25.97 -3.75
N ASN A 6 54.17 26.47 -3.58
CA ASN A 6 52.99 26.76 -4.42
C ASN A 6 52.03 27.71 -3.60
N LYS A 7 50.81 28.02 -4.07
CA LYS A 7 49.69 28.72 -3.37
C LYS A 7 49.93 30.19 -2.96
N SER A 8 49.24 31.22 -3.48
CA SER A 8 47.88 31.34 -4.06
C SER A 8 46.76 30.84 -3.14
N SER A 9 45.75 31.63 -2.77
CA SER A 9 45.44 33.05 -3.05
C SER A 9 44.39 33.52 -2.03
N ILE A 10 44.23 34.83 -1.88
CA ILE A 10 43.20 35.45 -1.02
C ILE A 10 41.80 34.99 -1.47
N ILE A 11 41.03 34.46 -0.53
CA ILE A 11 39.58 34.60 -0.47
C ILE A 11 39.24 34.75 1.03
N ASP A 12 39.04 35.99 1.48
CA ASP A 12 38.10 36.23 2.58
C ASP A 12 36.72 36.02 1.98
N ASP A 13 35.97 35.02 2.47
CA ASP A 13 34.54 34.89 2.20
C ASP A 13 33.86 34.78 3.56
N ASP A 14 32.96 35.71 3.82
CA ASP A 14 32.17 35.73 5.04
C ASP A 14 31.41 34.40 5.17
N PHE A 15 31.52 33.74 6.32
CA PHE A 15 30.47 32.82 6.78
C PHE A 15 29.24 33.63 7.22
N HIS A 16 28.74 34.48 6.33
CA HIS A 16 27.44 35.10 6.43
C HIS A 16 26.38 34.02 6.31
N ASP A 17 25.70 33.77 7.42
CA ASP A 17 24.31 33.37 7.52
C ASP A 17 23.67 32.84 6.22
N LEU A 18 23.97 31.59 5.88
CA LEU A 18 23.01 30.76 5.15
C LEU A 18 21.99 30.29 6.19
N PRO A 19 20.78 30.89 6.26
CA PRO A 19 19.75 30.37 7.15
C PRO A 19 19.42 28.96 6.68
N TYR A 20 19.77 27.96 7.48
CA TYR A 20 19.59 26.53 7.16
C TYR A 20 18.11 26.08 7.14
N LEU A 21 17.21 27.05 7.03
CA LEU A 21 15.78 27.03 7.15
C LEU A 21 15.22 28.17 6.28
N GLU A 22 15.05 27.93 4.98
CA GLU A 22 13.99 28.59 4.22
C GLU A 22 12.65 28.12 4.84
N TYR A 23 12.22 28.82 5.89
CA TYR A 23 11.15 28.40 6.80
C TYR A 23 9.76 28.77 6.26
N ASP A 24 9.54 28.59 4.96
CA ASP A 24 8.30 29.01 4.29
C ASP A 24 7.28 27.87 4.09
N GLU A 25 6.01 28.27 4.26
CA GLU A 25 4.74 27.55 3.96
C GLU A 25 4.28 26.33 4.80
N GLN A 26 5.03 25.76 5.77
CA GLN A 26 4.65 24.44 6.35
C GLN A 26 4.16 24.37 7.80
N ASN A 27 3.96 25.47 8.53
CA ASN A 27 3.78 25.44 10.00
C ASN A 27 2.65 24.49 10.51
N ILE A 28 1.47 24.49 9.86
CA ILE A 28 0.33 23.61 10.24
C ILE A 28 0.64 22.12 10.01
N PHE A 29 1.36 21.79 8.93
CA PHE A 29 1.74 20.41 8.61
C PHE A 29 2.99 19.96 9.36
N HIS A 30 3.81 20.89 9.86
CA HIS A 30 4.99 20.61 10.67
C HIS A 30 4.60 20.13 12.07
N GLU A 31 3.58 20.72 12.70
CA GLU A 31 2.97 20.18 13.93
C GLU A 31 2.45 18.76 13.72
N TRP A 32 1.73 18.50 12.61
CA TRP A 32 1.23 17.16 12.29
C TRP A 32 2.34 16.12 12.10
N TYR A 33 3.53 16.56 11.67
CA TYR A 33 4.72 15.71 11.51
C TYR A 33 5.42 15.44 12.85
N LEU A 34 5.61 16.49 13.67
CA LEU A 34 6.27 16.39 14.98
C LEU A 34 5.49 15.50 15.96
N ILE A 35 4.16 15.53 15.91
CA ILE A 35 3.29 14.72 16.78
C ILE A 35 3.29 13.22 16.40
N GLU A 36 3.70 12.85 15.18
CA GLU A 36 3.55 11.48 14.65
C GLU A 36 4.86 10.70 14.41
N GLY A 37 6.03 11.24 14.78
CA GLY A 37 7.36 10.70 14.41
C GLY A 37 7.58 9.19 14.65
N GLU A 38 7.44 8.72 15.90
CA GLU A 38 7.63 7.31 16.24
C GLU A 38 6.51 6.41 15.65
N GLY A 39 5.26 6.85 15.80
CA GLY A 39 4.09 6.16 15.26
C GLY A 39 4.17 5.97 13.75
N ARG A 40 4.82 6.89 13.04
CA ARG A 40 5.07 6.81 11.59
C ARG A 40 6.02 5.69 11.22
N ILE A 41 7.13 5.51 11.95
CA ILE A 41 8.09 4.44 11.67
C ILE A 41 7.44 3.07 11.91
N SER A 42 6.68 2.93 13.00
CA SER A 42 5.89 1.74 13.29
C SER A 42 4.87 1.44 12.18
N GLU A 43 4.16 2.47 11.68
CA GLU A 43 3.22 2.34 10.57
C GLU A 43 3.88 1.87 9.26
N LEU A 44 5.02 2.46 8.88
CA LEU A 44 5.76 2.08 7.66
C LEU A 44 6.27 0.63 7.75
N SER A 45 6.76 0.22 8.92
CA SER A 45 7.17 -1.17 9.21
C SER A 45 5.99 -2.14 9.10
N ARG A 46 4.85 -1.78 9.68
CA ARG A 46 3.59 -2.54 9.58
C ARG A 46 3.15 -2.74 8.13
N GLN A 47 3.22 -1.69 7.31
CA GLN A 47 2.85 -1.74 5.89
C GLN A 47 3.79 -2.63 5.06
N LEU A 48 5.09 -2.62 5.34
CA LEU A 48 6.05 -3.57 4.74
C LEU A 48 5.75 -5.02 5.14
N ARG A 49 5.46 -5.28 6.42
CA ARG A 49 5.09 -6.61 6.91
C ARG A 49 3.81 -7.13 6.23
N THR A 50 2.78 -6.29 6.12
CA THR A 50 1.55 -6.59 5.36
C THR A 50 1.85 -6.99 3.92
N PHE A 51 2.74 -6.26 3.23
CA PHE A 51 3.17 -6.59 1.87
C PHE A 51 3.85 -7.97 1.80
N PHE A 52 4.80 -8.27 2.70
CA PHE A 52 5.49 -9.55 2.71
C PHE A 52 4.54 -10.73 3.03
N ASN A 53 3.58 -10.55 3.93
CA ASN A 53 2.55 -11.55 4.23
C ASN A 53 1.64 -11.85 3.02
N TYR A 54 1.27 -10.84 2.23
CA TYR A 54 0.53 -11.06 0.98
C TYR A 54 1.39 -11.71 -0.10
N LYS A 55 2.67 -11.34 -0.22
CA LYS A 55 3.63 -12.04 -1.10
C LYS A 55 3.78 -13.51 -0.72
N GLN A 56 3.91 -13.81 0.57
CA GLN A 56 3.92 -15.18 1.10
C GLN A 56 2.61 -15.92 0.80
N SER A 57 1.46 -15.25 0.91
CA SER A 57 0.16 -15.83 0.56
C SER A 57 0.07 -16.20 -0.94
N ILE A 58 0.60 -15.37 -1.84
CA ILE A 58 0.68 -15.68 -3.29
C ILE A 58 1.62 -16.86 -3.56
N ILE A 59 2.80 -16.88 -2.91
CA ILE A 59 3.75 -18.02 -3.01
C ILE A 59 3.07 -19.30 -2.54
N HIS A 60 2.34 -19.26 -1.41
CA HIS A 60 1.61 -20.40 -0.89
C HIS A 60 0.53 -20.87 -1.88
N VAL A 61 -0.26 -19.96 -2.46
CA VAL A 61 -1.24 -20.28 -3.51
C VAL A 61 -0.58 -20.97 -4.71
N LYS A 62 0.55 -20.44 -5.20
CA LYS A 62 1.22 -20.92 -6.41
C LYS A 62 1.89 -22.29 -6.26
N PHE A 63 2.43 -22.61 -5.08
CA PHE A 63 3.26 -23.82 -4.88
C PHE A 63 2.61 -24.89 -3.99
N SER A 64 1.45 -24.61 -3.38
CA SER A 64 0.71 -25.64 -2.65
C SER A 64 -0.03 -26.57 -3.59
N LYS A 65 0.18 -27.88 -3.43
CA LYS A 65 -0.71 -28.88 -4.05
C LYS A 65 -2.15 -28.63 -3.59
N LEU A 66 -3.12 -28.83 -4.50
CA LEU A 66 -4.57 -28.85 -4.26
C LEU A 66 -5.00 -29.95 -3.27
N ARG A 67 -4.52 -29.88 -2.02
CA ARG A 67 -5.10 -30.57 -0.88
C ARG A 67 -6.39 -29.84 -0.54
N LYS A 68 -7.50 -30.57 -0.50
CA LYS A 68 -8.83 -30.07 -0.12
C LYS A 68 -8.67 -29.06 1.04
N TYR A 69 -9.03 -27.81 0.77
CA TYR A 69 -8.77 -26.68 1.66
C TYR A 69 -9.09 -27.04 3.11
N ALA A 70 -8.05 -27.19 3.94
CA ALA A 70 -8.23 -27.40 5.36
C ALA A 70 -9.02 -26.20 5.90
N LYS A 71 -10.15 -26.46 6.55
CA LYS A 71 -11.06 -25.42 7.04
C LYS A 71 -10.27 -24.49 7.95
N ASN A 72 -9.97 -23.27 7.48
CA ASN A 72 -9.12 -22.33 8.22
C ASN A 72 -9.83 -22.01 9.53
N SER A 73 -9.17 -22.25 10.67
CA SER A 73 -9.69 -21.95 12.01
C SER A 73 -10.08 -20.47 12.18
N TYR A 74 -9.52 -19.59 11.35
CA TYR A 74 -9.78 -18.15 11.33
C TYR A 74 -10.85 -17.73 10.31
N SER A 75 -11.59 -18.65 9.69
CA SER A 75 -12.53 -18.32 8.59
C SER A 75 -13.57 -17.25 8.96
N GLU A 76 -14.05 -17.26 10.20
CA GLU A 76 -15.00 -16.26 10.71
C GLU A 76 -14.35 -14.89 10.90
N SER A 77 -13.16 -14.84 11.52
CA SER A 77 -12.38 -13.59 11.68
C SER A 77 -11.99 -12.98 10.33
N ILE A 78 -11.60 -13.81 9.35
CA ILE A 78 -11.30 -13.37 7.98
C ILE A 78 -12.56 -12.81 7.31
N SER A 79 -13.72 -13.44 7.48
CA SER A 79 -14.99 -12.95 6.93
C SER A 79 -15.39 -11.60 7.54
N ARG A 80 -15.32 -11.47 8.88
CA ARG A 80 -15.60 -10.22 9.59
C ARG A 80 -14.71 -9.08 9.11
N HIS A 81 -13.38 -9.28 9.13
CA HIS A 81 -12.44 -8.25 8.72
C HIS A 81 -12.46 -7.98 7.20
N GLY A 82 -12.88 -8.95 6.38
CA GLY A 82 -13.18 -8.72 4.97
C GLY A 82 -14.37 -7.78 4.77
N ASN A 83 -15.45 -7.94 5.55
CA ASN A 83 -16.61 -7.05 5.52
C ASN A 83 -16.27 -5.64 6.07
N ASP A 84 -15.45 -5.57 7.13
CA ASP A 84 -14.92 -4.30 7.66
C ASP A 84 -14.11 -3.57 6.57
N LEU A 85 -13.22 -4.29 5.88
CA LEU A 85 -12.39 -3.75 4.81
C LEU A 85 -13.24 -3.16 3.67
N ILE A 86 -14.27 -3.88 3.22
CA ILE A 86 -15.19 -3.42 2.18
C ILE A 86 -15.91 -2.15 2.65
N THR A 87 -16.45 -2.16 3.88
CA THR A 87 -17.21 -1.03 4.44
C THR A 87 -16.38 0.24 4.53
N HIS A 88 -15.16 0.16 5.07
CA HIS A 88 -14.24 1.28 5.16
C HIS A 88 -13.76 1.74 3.77
N THR A 89 -13.48 0.81 2.86
CA THR A 89 -13.08 1.14 1.48
C THR A 89 -14.19 1.87 0.72
N SER A 90 -15.46 1.47 0.86
CA SER A 90 -16.57 2.17 0.21
C SER A 90 -16.74 3.60 0.72
N ARG A 91 -16.58 3.83 2.04
CA ARG A 91 -16.59 5.18 2.63
C ARG A 91 -15.42 6.02 2.12
N PHE A 92 -14.22 5.46 2.15
CA PHE A 92 -12.99 6.08 1.67
C PHE A 92 -13.07 6.50 0.20
N ILE A 93 -13.54 5.61 -0.69
CA ILE A 93 -13.77 5.94 -2.11
C ILE A 93 -14.83 7.05 -2.25
N GLY A 94 -15.88 7.04 -1.43
CA GLY A 94 -16.86 8.13 -1.38
C GLY A 94 -16.23 9.48 -1.02
N LEU A 95 -15.39 9.53 0.01
CA LEU A 95 -14.66 10.74 0.41
C LEU A 95 -13.72 11.25 -0.69
N LEU A 96 -12.99 10.33 -1.36
CA LEU A 96 -12.12 10.68 -2.50
C LEU A 96 -12.95 11.28 -3.66
N LYS A 97 -14.09 10.68 -4.02
CA LYS A 97 -14.99 11.22 -5.05
C LYS A 97 -15.58 12.58 -4.67
N ASN A 98 -15.90 12.80 -3.38
CA ASN A 98 -16.40 14.08 -2.88
C ASN A 98 -15.38 15.22 -2.97
N ILE A 99 -14.08 14.92 -3.11
CA ILE A 99 -13.04 15.90 -3.43
C ILE A 99 -12.64 15.89 -4.92
N GLY A 100 -13.42 15.24 -5.79
CA GLY A 100 -13.18 15.23 -7.24
C GLY A 100 -12.06 14.29 -7.71
N VAL A 101 -11.73 13.26 -6.92
CA VAL A 101 -10.83 12.19 -7.41
C VAL A 101 -11.58 11.33 -8.43
N GLU A 102 -10.94 11.13 -9.57
CA GLU A 102 -11.36 10.24 -10.65
C GLU A 102 -10.29 9.14 -10.86
N ASP A 103 -10.62 8.13 -11.65
CA ASP A 103 -9.74 6.98 -11.86
C ASP A 103 -8.38 7.41 -12.45
N GLY A 104 -7.30 7.13 -11.72
CA GLY A 104 -5.93 7.45 -12.12
C GLY A 104 -5.41 8.84 -11.74
N ASN A 105 -6.24 9.76 -11.22
CA ASN A 105 -5.79 11.13 -10.87
C ASN A 105 -5.54 11.37 -9.37
N ILE A 106 -5.63 10.33 -8.54
CA ILE A 106 -5.63 10.38 -7.06
C ILE A 106 -4.54 11.30 -6.49
N ILE A 107 -3.29 11.08 -6.91
CA ILE A 107 -2.12 11.80 -6.39
C ILE A 107 -2.16 13.29 -6.74
N GLU A 108 -2.57 13.62 -7.96
CA GLU A 108 -2.61 15.00 -8.46
C GLU A 108 -3.73 15.79 -7.79
N THR A 109 -4.95 15.24 -7.78
CA THR A 109 -6.11 15.85 -7.15
C THR A 109 -5.90 16.13 -5.66
N LEU A 110 -5.33 15.17 -4.91
CA LEU A 110 -4.99 15.39 -3.50
C LEU A 110 -3.92 16.47 -3.32
N LYS A 111 -2.86 16.48 -4.14
CA LYS A 111 -1.83 17.54 -4.07
C LYS A 111 -2.40 18.92 -4.39
N ILE A 112 -3.31 19.03 -5.36
CA ILE A 112 -4.00 20.28 -5.68
C ILE A 112 -4.84 20.76 -4.48
N HIS A 113 -5.59 19.87 -3.83
CA HIS A 113 -6.36 20.24 -2.63
C HIS A 113 -5.50 20.61 -1.43
N MET A 114 -4.39 19.89 -1.19
CA MET A 114 -3.46 20.26 -0.13
C MET A 114 -2.85 21.65 -0.38
N LYS A 115 -2.46 21.97 -1.62
CA LYS A 115 -2.00 23.34 -1.98
C LYS A 115 -3.09 24.39 -1.76
N LYS A 116 -4.34 24.12 -2.17
CA LYS A 116 -5.48 25.03 -1.92
C LYS A 116 -5.71 25.27 -0.42
N LEU A 117 -5.56 24.23 0.41
CA LEU A 117 -5.70 24.32 1.87
C LEU A 117 -4.59 25.14 2.54
N VAL A 118 -3.35 25.07 2.04
CA VAL A 118 -2.25 25.94 2.50
C VAL A 118 -2.56 27.41 2.20
N LEU A 119 -3.03 27.70 0.97
CA LEU A 119 -3.29 29.07 0.52
C LEU A 119 -4.59 29.68 1.09
N ASN A 120 -5.61 28.88 1.36
CA ASN A 120 -6.89 29.35 1.91
C ASN A 120 -7.58 28.24 2.75
N PRO A 121 -7.22 28.12 4.04
CA PRO A 121 -7.69 27.03 4.90
C PRO A 121 -9.18 27.19 5.26
N LYS A 122 -10.05 26.49 4.52
CA LYS A 122 -11.47 26.33 4.89
C LYS A 122 -11.64 25.13 5.81
N ARG A 123 -12.21 25.34 7.00
CA ARG A 123 -12.45 24.29 8.01
C ARG A 123 -13.09 23.02 7.43
N ALA A 124 -14.16 23.17 6.66
CA ALA A 124 -14.87 22.05 6.04
C ALA A 124 -14.02 21.22 5.06
N ASP A 125 -12.97 21.80 4.46
CA ASP A 125 -12.07 21.09 3.56
C ASP A 125 -10.90 20.44 4.32
N ILE A 126 -10.49 21.02 5.46
CA ILE A 126 -9.58 20.38 6.43
C ILE A 126 -10.24 19.14 7.06
N ASP A 127 -11.52 19.27 7.46
CA ASP A 127 -12.28 18.17 8.08
C ASP A 127 -12.38 16.96 7.12
N LYS A 128 -12.67 17.18 5.82
CA LYS A 128 -12.64 16.12 4.79
C LYS A 128 -11.28 15.43 4.68
N LEU A 129 -10.18 16.20 4.69
CA LEU A 129 -8.83 15.65 4.61
C LEU A 129 -8.50 14.80 5.85
N HIS A 130 -8.98 15.22 7.01
CA HIS A 130 -8.87 14.46 8.25
C HIS A 130 -9.66 13.14 8.20
N GLU A 131 -10.88 13.16 7.66
CA GLU A 131 -11.67 11.94 7.43
C GLU A 131 -10.99 10.97 6.47
N ILE A 132 -10.41 11.46 5.36
CA ILE A 132 -9.62 10.65 4.42
C ILE A 132 -8.41 10.02 5.13
N LYS A 133 -7.66 10.80 5.94
CA LYS A 133 -6.53 10.30 6.74
C LYS A 133 -6.96 9.25 7.77
N LYS A 134 -8.13 9.41 8.39
CA LYS A 134 -8.72 8.47 9.36
C LYS A 134 -9.12 7.16 8.71
N GLU A 135 -9.83 7.22 7.58
CA GLU A 135 -10.28 6.02 6.85
C GLU A 135 -9.08 5.25 6.25
N VAL A 136 -8.08 5.90 5.64
CA VAL A 136 -6.90 5.20 5.11
C VAL A 136 -6.08 4.52 6.23
N LYS A 137 -5.95 5.15 7.40
CA LYS A 137 -5.34 4.51 8.59
C LYS A 137 -6.12 3.26 9.00
N LYS A 138 -7.46 3.33 8.99
CA LYS A 138 -8.31 2.20 9.38
C LYS A 138 -8.25 1.05 8.37
N ILE A 139 -8.17 1.37 7.08
CA ILE A 139 -7.92 0.40 6.01
C ILE A 139 -6.58 -0.31 6.24
N TRP A 140 -5.49 0.42 6.53
CA TRP A 140 -4.19 -0.22 6.83
C TRP A 140 -4.19 -1.10 8.08
N GLU A 141 -4.93 -0.73 9.14
CA GLU A 141 -5.15 -1.61 10.30
C GLU A 141 -5.81 -2.94 9.89
N ILE A 142 -6.87 -2.88 9.10
CA ILE A 142 -7.63 -4.07 8.68
C ILE A 142 -6.83 -4.93 7.69
N LEU A 143 -6.17 -4.31 6.71
CA LEU A 143 -5.25 -4.99 5.78
C LEU A 143 -4.16 -5.74 6.54
N HIS A 144 -3.56 -5.10 7.57
CA HIS A 144 -2.54 -5.74 8.40
C HIS A 144 -3.09 -6.99 9.11
N VAL A 145 -4.23 -6.86 9.82
CA VAL A 145 -4.88 -8.01 10.49
C VAL A 145 -5.19 -9.14 9.51
N LEU A 146 -5.77 -8.83 8.35
CA LEU A 146 -6.05 -9.84 7.31
C LEU A 146 -4.78 -10.52 6.78
N SER A 147 -3.66 -9.79 6.72
CA SER A 147 -2.38 -10.34 6.30
C SER A 147 -1.80 -11.33 7.31
N GLU A 148 -1.91 -11.05 8.61
CA GLU A 148 -1.48 -11.94 9.70
C GLU A 148 -2.36 -13.21 9.80
N LEU A 149 -3.66 -13.11 9.50
CA LEU A 149 -4.58 -14.26 9.44
C LEU A 149 -4.34 -15.18 8.22
N GLY A 150 -3.61 -14.70 7.21
CA GLY A 150 -3.27 -15.43 5.98
C GLY A 150 -4.44 -15.60 5.00
N LEU A 151 -4.34 -14.96 3.83
CA LEU A 151 -5.42 -14.95 2.82
C LEU A 151 -5.26 -16.00 1.70
N TYR A 152 -4.30 -16.93 1.82
CA TYR A 152 -4.02 -17.94 0.79
C TYR A 152 -5.23 -18.85 0.46
N ASN A 153 -6.15 -19.06 1.41
CA ASN A 153 -7.41 -19.80 1.19
C ASN A 153 -8.56 -18.93 0.65
N ASN A 154 -8.37 -17.63 0.45
CA ASN A 154 -9.38 -16.69 -0.06
C ASN A 154 -8.74 -15.73 -1.07
N GLN A 155 -8.45 -16.25 -2.27
CA GLN A 155 -7.82 -15.51 -3.37
C GLN A 155 -8.60 -14.24 -3.76
N SER A 156 -9.95 -14.27 -3.70
CA SER A 156 -10.80 -13.12 -4.01
C SER A 156 -10.60 -11.96 -3.02
N LEU A 157 -10.55 -12.26 -1.73
CA LEU A 157 -10.26 -11.26 -0.69
C LEU A 157 -8.80 -10.77 -0.77
N LEU A 158 -7.85 -11.66 -1.07
CA LEU A 158 -6.44 -11.29 -1.29
C LEU A 158 -6.30 -10.30 -2.47
N LYS A 159 -6.96 -10.57 -3.60
CA LYS A 159 -6.99 -9.70 -4.78
C LYS A 159 -7.58 -8.33 -4.45
N THR A 160 -8.67 -8.31 -3.69
CA THR A 160 -9.32 -7.09 -3.21
C THR A 160 -8.41 -6.30 -2.27
N ALA A 161 -7.76 -6.97 -1.32
CA ALA A 161 -6.83 -6.37 -0.38
C ALA A 161 -5.60 -5.75 -1.07
N ILE A 162 -5.04 -6.41 -2.10
CA ILE A 162 -3.94 -5.86 -2.90
C ILE A 162 -4.38 -4.58 -3.63
N LYS A 163 -5.54 -4.59 -4.32
CA LYS A 163 -6.07 -3.40 -5.00
C LYS A 163 -6.27 -2.22 -4.06
N ILE A 164 -6.85 -2.47 -2.88
CA ILE A 164 -7.05 -1.44 -1.85
C ILE A 164 -5.71 -0.93 -1.32
N SER A 165 -4.70 -1.79 -1.21
CA SER A 165 -3.34 -1.41 -0.82
C SER A 165 -2.72 -0.45 -1.85
N CYS A 166 -2.89 -0.69 -3.17
CA CYS A 166 -2.44 0.23 -4.22
C CYS A 166 -3.04 1.64 -4.05
N ILE A 167 -4.37 1.74 -3.98
CA ILE A 167 -5.10 3.01 -3.79
C ILE A 167 -4.64 3.72 -2.51
N SER A 168 -4.48 2.95 -1.42
CA SER A 168 -4.03 3.48 -0.13
C SER A 168 -2.58 3.98 -0.16
N CYS A 169 -1.72 3.40 -1.00
CA CYS A 169 -0.37 3.90 -1.25
C CYS A 169 -0.39 5.22 -2.03
N GLU A 170 -1.24 5.35 -3.06
CA GLU A 170 -1.36 6.59 -3.83
C GLU A 170 -1.85 7.76 -2.97
N VAL A 171 -2.90 7.54 -2.17
CA VAL A 171 -3.39 8.54 -1.20
C VAL A 171 -2.30 8.90 -0.20
N ASN A 172 -1.62 7.93 0.42
CA ASN A 172 -0.54 8.21 1.36
C ASN A 172 0.66 8.92 0.72
N SER A 173 0.98 8.65 -0.55
CA SER A 173 2.06 9.33 -1.29
C SER A 173 1.76 10.82 -1.51
N ALA A 174 0.48 11.18 -1.65
CA ALA A 174 0.04 12.58 -1.69
C ALA A 174 0.01 13.23 -0.30
N LEU A 175 -0.60 12.57 0.69
CA LEU A 175 -0.77 13.10 2.05
C LEU A 175 0.54 13.22 2.85
N PHE A 176 1.52 12.34 2.58
CA PHE A 176 2.78 12.26 3.32
C PHE A 176 3.97 12.38 2.37
N THR A 177 4.08 13.54 1.71
CA THR A 177 5.10 13.86 0.69
C THR A 177 6.53 13.47 1.07
N ARG A 178 6.93 13.68 2.34
CA ARG A 178 8.26 13.29 2.87
C ARG A 178 8.56 11.78 2.77
N PHE A 179 7.53 10.95 2.77
CA PHE A 179 7.59 9.49 2.56
C PHE A 179 7.02 9.09 1.19
N GLY A 180 6.80 10.04 0.28
CA GLY A 180 6.16 9.80 -1.03
C GLY A 180 6.86 8.73 -1.86
N ASN A 181 8.20 8.70 -1.82
CA ASN A 181 9.02 7.68 -2.49
C ASN A 181 8.78 6.27 -1.92
N PHE A 182 8.69 6.12 -0.60
CA PHE A 182 8.36 4.84 0.03
C PHE A 182 6.99 4.33 -0.44
N TYR A 183 5.97 5.19 -0.41
CA TYR A 183 4.63 4.83 -0.86
C TYR A 183 4.57 4.53 -2.36
N GLY A 184 5.36 5.24 -3.17
CA GLY A 184 5.50 4.98 -4.61
C GLY A 184 6.12 3.60 -4.90
N GLU A 185 7.21 3.24 -4.24
CA GLU A 185 7.81 1.90 -4.37
C GLU A 185 6.88 0.80 -3.80
N LEU A 186 6.21 1.05 -2.68
CA LEU A 186 5.23 0.12 -2.12
C LEU A 186 4.05 -0.11 -3.08
N ASN A 187 3.55 0.93 -3.78
CA ASN A 187 2.53 0.79 -4.81
C ASN A 187 3.03 -0.07 -5.98
N LYS A 188 4.22 0.21 -6.53
CA LYS A 188 4.84 -0.60 -7.60
C LYS A 188 4.93 -2.08 -7.23
N ASN A 189 5.31 -2.34 -5.98
CA ASN A 189 5.39 -3.68 -5.40
C ASN A 189 4.01 -4.37 -5.30
N TYR A 190 2.96 -3.69 -4.83
CA TYR A 190 1.59 -4.24 -4.83
C TYR A 190 1.04 -4.47 -6.24
N LEU A 191 1.27 -3.56 -7.19
CA LEU A 191 0.93 -3.73 -8.61
C LEU A 191 1.67 -4.93 -9.25
N GLN A 192 2.89 -5.24 -8.78
CA GLN A 192 3.56 -6.48 -9.17
C GLN A 192 2.87 -7.73 -8.61
N LEU A 193 2.50 -7.73 -7.32
CA LEU A 193 1.76 -8.85 -6.71
C LEU A 193 0.41 -9.09 -7.39
N GLU A 194 -0.31 -8.04 -7.79
CA GLU A 194 -1.56 -8.17 -8.54
C GLU A 194 -1.33 -8.90 -9.88
N ARG A 195 -0.29 -8.52 -10.63
CA ARG A 195 0.09 -9.20 -11.89
C ARG A 195 0.51 -10.66 -11.66
N GLU A 196 1.19 -10.96 -10.55
CA GLU A 196 1.60 -12.33 -10.20
C GLU A 196 0.40 -13.21 -9.80
N LEU A 197 -0.59 -12.64 -9.10
CA LEU A 197 -1.82 -13.33 -8.73
C LEU A 197 -2.69 -13.64 -9.96
N ILE A 198 -2.87 -12.67 -10.87
CA ILE A 198 -3.63 -12.88 -12.13
C ILE A 198 -3.00 -13.99 -12.99
N LYS A 199 -1.65 -14.05 -13.07
CA LYS A 199 -0.96 -15.15 -13.77
C LYS A 199 -1.20 -16.50 -13.10
N SER A 200 -1.25 -16.53 -11.77
CA SER A 200 -1.47 -17.77 -11.01
C SER A 200 -2.88 -18.34 -11.24
N GLU A 201 -3.91 -17.48 -11.33
CA GLU A 201 -5.29 -17.86 -11.71
C GLU A 201 -5.40 -18.50 -13.12
N GLN A 202 -4.39 -18.36 -13.98
CA GLN A 202 -4.37 -18.95 -15.32
C GLN A 202 -3.74 -20.35 -15.34
N PHE A 203 -2.76 -20.64 -14.49
CA PHE A 203 -2.15 -21.98 -14.37
C PHE A 203 -3.17 -23.01 -13.86
N ASP A 204 -3.98 -22.66 -12.84
CA ASP A 204 -5.07 -23.51 -12.30
C ASP A 204 -6.14 -23.93 -13.34
N LYS A 205 -6.18 -23.27 -14.52
CA LYS A 205 -7.07 -23.61 -15.63
C LYS A 205 -6.40 -24.46 -16.71
N GLN A 206 -5.08 -24.37 -16.87
CA GLN A 206 -4.34 -25.11 -17.90
C GLN A 206 -3.87 -26.49 -17.40
N ASP A 207 -3.53 -26.62 -16.12
CA ASP A 207 -3.09 -27.89 -15.52
C ASP A 207 -4.24 -28.87 -15.17
N GLN A 208 -5.47 -28.59 -15.63
CA GLN A 208 -6.57 -29.56 -15.62
C GLN A 208 -6.38 -30.61 -16.71
N LEU A 209 -5.36 -31.46 -16.53
CA LEU A 209 -5.17 -32.68 -17.31
C LEU A 209 -6.48 -33.48 -17.35
N PRO A 210 -6.89 -34.01 -18.52
CA PRO A 210 -8.17 -34.67 -18.67
C PRO A 210 -8.27 -35.84 -17.69
N VAL A 211 -9.29 -35.81 -16.84
CA VAL A 211 -9.55 -36.83 -15.82
C VAL A 211 -9.61 -38.20 -16.50
N ASN A 212 -8.58 -39.01 -16.26
CA ASN A 212 -8.41 -40.31 -16.89
C ASN A 212 -9.69 -41.14 -16.68
N LYS A 213 -10.39 -41.47 -17.77
CA LYS A 213 -11.62 -42.27 -17.71
C LYS A 213 -11.29 -43.60 -17.04
N ARG A 214 -12.09 -43.97 -16.03
CA ARG A 214 -11.89 -45.16 -15.20
C ARG A 214 -11.61 -46.38 -16.09
N LYS A 215 -10.54 -47.13 -15.79
CA LYS A 215 -10.34 -48.46 -16.38
C LYS A 215 -11.57 -49.31 -16.06
N ILE A 216 -12.19 -49.85 -17.10
CA ILE A 216 -13.28 -50.83 -16.98
C ILE A 216 -12.69 -52.07 -16.29
N GLY A 217 -13.29 -52.49 -15.18
CA GLY A 217 -12.91 -53.71 -14.50
C GLY A 217 -13.27 -54.92 -15.35
N VAL A 218 -12.30 -55.80 -15.62
CA VAL A 218 -12.56 -57.09 -16.27
C VAL A 218 -13.21 -58.02 -15.25
N ALA A 219 -14.44 -58.45 -15.53
CA ALA A 219 -15.09 -59.50 -14.74
C ALA A 219 -14.47 -60.85 -15.10
N ILE A 220 -13.94 -61.57 -14.10
CA ILE A 220 -13.57 -62.97 -14.21
C ILE A 220 -14.72 -63.77 -13.62
N ASN A 221 -15.49 -64.44 -14.47
CA ASN A 221 -16.45 -65.44 -14.00
C ASN A 221 -15.70 -66.71 -13.58
N LYS A 222 -16.19 -67.35 -12.52
CA LYS A 222 -15.82 -68.71 -12.12
C LYS A 222 -16.77 -69.72 -12.76
#